data_AF-A0A831W9X2-F1
#
_entry.id   AF-A0A831W9X2-F1
#
_cell.length_a   1.000
_cell.length_b   1.000
_cell.length_c   1.000
_cell.angle_alpha   90.00
_cell.angle_beta   90.00
_cell.angle_gamma   90.00
#
_symmetry.space_group_name_H-M   'P 1'
#
loop_
_entity.id
_entity.type
_entity.pdbx_description
1 polymer ?
#
loop_
_entity_poly.entity_id
_entity_poly.type
_entity_poly.pdbx_seq_one_letter_code
_entity_poly.pdbx_strand_id
1 'polypeptide(L)'
;MERIVAELAEQVRQRFYGKYRGRVTDNDDPRNMGRLKARVPEVLGDSESPWAIPCAPFTGDGSGQFCIPPLDAGVWIEFEGGDPSRPLWSGGWWGEDEAPVNEAGDGGVPGIKVIRSEQGLLLSLDDDGRTISVSDDSGSNLLKIEVRDGQVLLKGRAKVVVEAPQIELVDRASHPLVFGDELLSYLSQLVATYQGHTHPGEMAAGVLPVTPAPPVPPLPTPTPSLLSMKVKSG
;
A
#
# COMPACT_ATOMS: atom_id res chain seq x y z
N MET A 1 -33.55 -46.03 31.99
CA MET A 1 -32.84 -44.90 32.63
C MET A 1 -31.34 -44.97 32.30
N GLU A 2 -30.69 -46.12 32.48
CA GLU A 2 -29.25 -46.30 32.15
C GLU A 2 -28.89 -46.02 30.68
N ARG A 3 -29.71 -46.42 29.70
CA ARG A 3 -29.46 -46.13 28.28
C ARG A 3 -29.46 -44.63 27.96
N ILE A 4 -30.36 -43.87 28.59
CA ILE A 4 -30.44 -42.40 28.41
C ILE A 4 -29.25 -41.72 29.08
N VAL A 5 -28.81 -42.21 30.25
CA VAL A 5 -27.61 -41.71 30.93
C VAL A 5 -26.35 -42.04 30.15
N ALA A 6 -26.27 -43.23 29.53
CA ALA A 6 -25.17 -43.63 28.67
C ALA A 6 -25.12 -42.80 27.38
N GLU A 7 -26.26 -42.65 26.68
CA GLU A 7 -26.36 -41.78 25.50
C GLU A 7 -26.00 -40.33 25.85
N LEU A 8 -26.47 -39.79 26.97
CA LEU A 8 -26.14 -38.43 27.43
C LEU A 8 -24.66 -38.31 27.81
N ALA A 9 -24.07 -39.32 28.46
CA ALA A 9 -22.65 -39.33 28.81
C ALA A 9 -21.73 -39.52 27.58
N GLU A 10 -22.21 -40.18 26.53
CA GLU A 10 -21.55 -40.27 25.22
C GLU A 10 -21.62 -38.89 24.52
N GLN A 11 -22.81 -38.27 24.52
CA GLN A 11 -23.06 -36.97 23.90
C GLN A 11 -22.27 -35.85 24.59
N VAL A 12 -22.11 -35.91 25.91
CA VAL A 12 -21.25 -34.98 26.68
C VAL A 12 -19.78 -35.27 26.41
N ARG A 13 -19.38 -36.53 26.16
CA ARG A 13 -18.01 -36.90 25.81
C ARG A 13 -17.59 -36.49 24.40
N GLN A 14 -18.53 -36.19 23.50
CA GLN A 14 -18.26 -35.79 22.10
C GLN A 14 -18.42 -34.28 21.86
N ARG A 15 -18.47 -33.46 22.92
CA ARG A 15 -18.57 -32.00 22.79
C ARG A 15 -17.20 -31.36 23.01
N PHE A 16 -16.82 -30.49 22.08
CA PHE A 16 -15.51 -29.86 22.01
C PHE A 16 -15.63 -28.35 22.13
N TYR A 17 -15.63 -27.84 23.37
CA TYR A 17 -15.81 -26.41 23.67
C TYR A 17 -14.51 -25.60 23.67
N GLY A 18 -13.36 -26.23 23.41
CA GLY A 18 -12.07 -25.56 23.37
C GLY A 18 -11.75 -24.92 22.01
N LYS A 19 -10.55 -24.31 21.94
CA LYS A 19 -9.90 -23.93 20.68
C LYS A 19 -8.86 -24.99 20.32
N TYR A 20 -8.87 -25.43 19.07
CA TYR A 20 -8.01 -26.49 18.58
C TYR A 20 -7.15 -25.97 17.42
N ARG A 21 -5.87 -26.36 17.38
CA ARG A 21 -5.01 -25.96 16.26
C ARG A 21 -5.43 -26.71 14.99
N GLY A 22 -5.75 -25.96 13.96
CA GLY A 22 -5.94 -26.46 12.61
C GLY A 22 -4.88 -25.93 11.65
N ARG A 23 -4.65 -26.67 10.57
CA ARG A 23 -3.99 -26.15 9.36
C ARG A 23 -4.98 -26.18 8.20
N VAL A 24 -5.03 -25.09 7.43
CA VAL A 24 -5.93 -24.95 6.29
C VAL A 24 -5.60 -25.98 5.21
N THR A 25 -6.61 -26.69 4.73
CA THR A 25 -6.48 -27.70 3.67
C THR A 25 -7.25 -27.33 2.41
N ASP A 26 -8.27 -26.49 2.53
CA ASP A 26 -9.09 -26.02 1.42
C ASP A 26 -9.67 -24.64 1.76
N ASN A 27 -9.48 -23.65 0.89
CA ASN A 27 -10.01 -22.30 1.04
C ASN A 27 -10.78 -21.82 -0.20
N ASP A 28 -11.09 -22.73 -1.14
CA ASP A 28 -11.91 -22.44 -2.33
C ASP A 28 -13.40 -22.56 -2.00
N ASP A 29 -13.90 -21.62 -1.20
CA ASP A 29 -15.29 -21.63 -0.72
C ASP A 29 -16.28 -21.36 -1.86
N PRO A 30 -17.11 -22.35 -2.28
CA PRO A 30 -18.06 -22.19 -3.38
C PRO A 30 -19.18 -21.18 -3.08
N ARG A 31 -19.33 -20.74 -1.83
CA ARG A 31 -20.31 -19.73 -1.42
C ARG A 31 -19.72 -18.34 -1.22
N ASN A 32 -18.40 -18.16 -1.38
CA ASN A 32 -17.71 -16.88 -1.17
C ASN A 32 -17.99 -16.26 0.22
N MET A 33 -18.12 -17.08 1.25
CA MET A 33 -18.41 -16.64 2.63
C MET A 33 -17.14 -16.57 3.50
N GLY A 34 -15.95 -16.84 2.92
CA GLY A 34 -14.70 -16.92 3.66
C GLY A 34 -14.58 -18.18 4.51
N ARG A 35 -15.31 -19.25 4.13
CA ARG A 35 -15.19 -20.55 4.80
C ARG A 35 -13.89 -21.24 4.37
N LEU A 36 -13.38 -22.09 5.25
CA LEU A 36 -12.24 -22.95 4.95
C LEU A 36 -12.48 -24.35 5.51
N LYS A 37 -11.72 -25.32 5.04
CA LYS A 37 -11.57 -26.59 5.73
C LYS A 37 -10.17 -26.66 6.30
N ALA A 38 -10.04 -27.41 7.39
CA ALA A 38 -8.79 -27.59 8.07
C ALA A 38 -8.61 -29.04 8.55
N ARG A 39 -7.36 -29.46 8.62
CA ARG A 39 -6.95 -30.65 9.39
C ARG A 39 -6.84 -30.26 10.86
N VAL A 40 -7.55 -30.95 11.74
CA VAL A 40 -7.59 -30.70 13.19
C VAL A 40 -7.30 -31.99 13.95
N PRO A 41 -6.02 -32.38 14.12
CA PRO A 41 -5.64 -33.71 14.60
C PRO A 41 -6.23 -34.08 15.96
N GLU A 42 -6.36 -33.11 16.87
CA GLU A 42 -6.83 -33.33 18.24
C GLU A 42 -8.31 -33.71 18.32
N VAL A 43 -9.11 -33.36 17.30
CA VAL A 43 -10.57 -33.60 17.29
C VAL A 43 -11.01 -34.53 16.17
N LEU A 44 -10.44 -34.37 14.97
CA LEU A 44 -10.85 -35.07 13.74
C LEU A 44 -9.83 -36.13 13.27
N GLY A 45 -8.68 -36.25 13.95
CA GLY A 45 -7.58 -37.12 13.54
C GLY A 45 -7.07 -36.75 12.15
N ASP A 46 -7.08 -37.73 11.24
CA ASP A 46 -6.64 -37.53 9.85
C ASP A 46 -7.72 -36.98 8.92
N SER A 47 -8.95 -36.83 9.41
CA SER A 47 -10.06 -36.33 8.60
C SER A 47 -10.01 -34.81 8.49
N GLU A 48 -10.43 -34.32 7.32
CA GLU A 48 -10.65 -32.90 7.08
C GLU A 48 -11.96 -32.44 7.74
N SER A 49 -12.00 -31.19 8.22
CA SER A 49 -13.21 -30.60 8.76
C SER A 49 -14.27 -30.37 7.68
N PRO A 50 -15.56 -30.28 8.05
CA PRO A 50 -16.53 -29.56 7.25
C PRO A 50 -16.10 -28.10 7.01
N TRP A 51 -16.81 -27.40 6.13
CA TRP A 51 -16.60 -25.96 5.91
C TRP A 51 -16.80 -25.17 7.20
N ALA A 52 -15.70 -24.65 7.75
CA ALA A 52 -15.65 -23.82 8.93
C ALA A 52 -16.06 -22.38 8.61
N ILE A 53 -16.98 -21.82 9.38
CA ILE A 53 -17.45 -20.43 9.22
C ILE A 53 -16.45 -19.46 9.88
N PRO A 54 -16.12 -18.32 9.25
CA PRO A 54 -15.22 -17.33 9.86
C PRO A 54 -15.86 -16.61 11.06
N CYS A 55 -15.11 -16.50 12.14
CA CYS A 55 -15.35 -15.55 13.23
C CYS A 55 -14.55 -14.26 12.98
N ALA A 56 -14.99 -13.48 11.99
CA ALA A 56 -14.31 -12.23 11.61
C ALA A 56 -14.53 -11.11 12.66
N PRO A 57 -13.54 -10.24 12.90
CA PRO A 57 -13.61 -9.19 13.92
C PRO A 57 -14.57 -8.04 13.56
N PHE A 58 -14.83 -7.83 12.27
CA PHE A 58 -15.73 -6.80 11.76
C PHE A 58 -16.45 -7.32 10.51
N THR A 59 -17.79 -7.23 10.50
CA THR A 59 -18.68 -7.73 9.44
C THR A 59 -19.88 -6.80 9.22
N GLY A 60 -20.55 -6.95 8.07
CA GLY A 60 -21.72 -6.20 7.65
C GLY A 60 -21.95 -6.36 6.14
N ASP A 61 -23.12 -5.94 5.63
CA ASP A 61 -23.41 -5.99 4.20
C ASP A 61 -22.48 -5.04 3.43
N GLY A 62 -21.58 -5.59 2.62
CA GLY A 62 -20.55 -4.83 1.90
C GLY A 62 -19.44 -4.21 2.77
N SER A 63 -19.31 -4.61 4.05
CA SER A 63 -18.32 -4.04 4.97
C SER A 63 -17.70 -5.11 5.87
N GLY A 64 -16.38 -5.06 6.09
CA GLY A 64 -15.75 -5.98 7.03
C GLY A 64 -14.24 -6.09 6.86
N GLN A 65 -13.63 -6.91 7.71
CA GLN A 65 -12.28 -7.43 7.50
C GLN A 65 -12.41 -8.83 6.88
N PHE A 66 -12.14 -8.93 5.58
CA PHE A 66 -12.26 -10.17 4.81
C PHE A 66 -10.88 -10.65 4.36
N CYS A 67 -10.22 -11.41 5.22
CA CYS A 67 -8.87 -11.96 4.98
C CYS A 67 -8.94 -13.48 5.15
N ILE A 68 -8.93 -14.21 4.04
CA ILE A 68 -8.97 -15.68 4.03
C ILE A 68 -7.53 -16.21 4.14
N PRO A 69 -7.20 -17.02 5.15
CA PRO A 69 -5.86 -17.61 5.25
C PRO A 69 -5.52 -18.50 4.05
N PRO A 70 -4.24 -18.53 3.61
CA PRO A 70 -3.81 -19.40 2.52
C PRO A 70 -3.77 -20.87 2.96
N LEU A 71 -3.56 -21.78 1.99
CA LEU A 71 -3.33 -23.19 2.28
C LEU A 71 -2.16 -23.36 3.26
N ASP A 72 -2.25 -24.39 4.10
CA ASP A 72 -1.30 -24.74 5.17
C ASP A 72 -1.15 -23.72 6.31
N ALA A 73 -1.81 -22.56 6.24
CA ALA A 73 -1.81 -21.57 7.31
C ALA A 73 -2.37 -22.13 8.62
N GLY A 74 -1.79 -21.69 9.74
CA GLY A 74 -2.27 -22.01 11.07
C GLY A 74 -3.53 -21.23 11.45
N VAL A 75 -4.61 -21.93 11.78
CA VAL A 75 -5.87 -21.35 12.26
C VAL A 75 -6.32 -21.98 13.56
N TRP A 76 -7.08 -21.23 14.37
CA TRP A 76 -7.80 -21.82 15.49
C TRP A 76 -9.18 -22.27 15.03
N ILE A 77 -9.49 -23.54 15.29
CA ILE A 77 -10.79 -24.15 15.01
C ILE A 77 -11.56 -24.34 16.31
N GLU A 78 -12.83 -24.00 16.24
CA GLU A 78 -13.83 -24.15 17.29
C GLU A 78 -15.08 -24.82 16.70
N PHE A 79 -16.03 -25.16 17.56
CA PHE A 79 -17.22 -25.91 17.15
C PHE A 79 -18.48 -25.30 17.75
N GLU A 80 -19.48 -24.98 16.92
CA GLU A 80 -20.72 -24.34 17.38
C GLU A 80 -21.45 -25.26 18.36
N GLY A 81 -21.58 -24.82 19.61
CA GLY A 81 -22.13 -25.67 20.69
C GLY A 81 -21.31 -26.94 20.93
N GLY A 82 -20.01 -26.92 20.59
CA GLY A 82 -19.11 -28.07 20.73
C GLY A 82 -19.33 -29.19 19.71
N ASP A 83 -20.10 -28.97 18.65
CA ASP A 83 -20.42 -29.98 17.62
C ASP A 83 -19.35 -30.05 16.50
N PRO A 84 -18.57 -31.14 16.37
CA PRO A 84 -17.58 -31.29 15.30
C PRO A 84 -18.10 -31.12 13.87
N SER A 85 -19.42 -31.31 13.65
CA SER A 85 -20.04 -31.13 12.35
C SER A 85 -20.29 -29.66 11.97
N ARG A 86 -20.14 -28.73 12.93
CA ARG A 86 -20.35 -27.28 12.77
C ARG A 86 -19.10 -26.49 13.17
N PRO A 87 -17.99 -26.61 12.41
CA PRO A 87 -16.77 -25.90 12.73
C PRO A 87 -16.90 -24.40 12.46
N LEU A 88 -16.13 -23.62 13.21
CA LEU A 88 -15.81 -22.22 12.98
C LEU A 88 -14.29 -22.02 13.06
N TRP A 89 -13.78 -21.00 12.40
CA TRP A 89 -12.37 -20.62 12.50
C TRP A 89 -12.23 -19.18 13.01
N SER A 90 -11.30 -18.95 13.93
CA SER A 90 -11.09 -17.64 14.55
C SER A 90 -9.61 -17.26 14.56
N GLY A 91 -9.22 -16.28 13.77
CA GLY A 91 -7.83 -15.82 13.70
C GLY A 91 -6.84 -16.91 13.29
N GLY A 92 -5.56 -16.54 13.31
CA GLY A 92 -4.45 -17.42 12.95
C GLY A 92 -3.46 -17.62 14.09
N TRP A 93 -2.56 -18.57 13.89
CA TRP A 93 -1.35 -18.69 14.68
C TRP A 93 -0.17 -18.83 13.72
N TRP A 94 0.97 -18.27 14.10
CA TRP A 94 2.22 -18.41 13.37
C TRP A 94 3.02 -19.59 13.93
N GLY A 95 3.58 -20.39 13.04
CA GLY A 95 4.67 -21.31 13.35
C GLY A 95 5.98 -20.57 13.61
N GLU A 96 7.04 -21.36 13.79
CA GLU A 96 8.40 -20.84 13.88
C GLU A 96 8.75 -20.09 12.59
N ASP A 97 9.27 -18.86 12.72
CA ASP A 97 9.66 -17.97 11.62
C ASP A 97 8.56 -17.60 10.60
N GLU A 98 7.28 -17.87 10.90
CA GLU A 98 6.15 -17.53 10.01
C GLU A 98 5.56 -16.13 10.29
N ALA A 99 5.95 -15.47 11.38
CA ALA A 99 5.43 -14.15 11.75
C ALA A 99 5.90 -13.08 10.74
N PRO A 100 5.03 -12.13 10.36
CA PRO A 100 5.36 -11.16 9.33
C PRO A 100 6.38 -10.13 9.83
N VAL A 101 7.26 -9.70 8.92
CA VAL A 101 8.29 -8.68 9.16
C VAL A 101 8.04 -7.43 8.32
N ASN A 102 8.57 -6.29 8.76
CA ASN A 102 8.55 -5.04 8.02
C ASN A 102 9.56 -5.06 6.83
N GLU A 103 9.80 -3.90 6.21
CA GLU A 103 10.75 -3.74 5.10
C GLU A 103 12.22 -4.01 5.50
N ALA A 104 12.56 -3.79 6.77
CA ALA A 104 13.91 -4.00 7.30
C ALA A 104 14.16 -5.46 7.71
N GLY A 105 13.14 -6.33 7.64
CA GLY A 105 13.21 -7.69 8.15
C GLY A 105 12.96 -7.78 9.67
N ASP A 106 12.54 -6.69 10.30
CA ASP A 106 12.21 -6.66 11.73
C ASP A 106 10.76 -7.08 11.95
N GLY A 107 10.52 -7.88 12.99
CA GLY A 107 9.20 -8.34 13.38
C GLY A 107 9.23 -8.94 14.78
N GLY A 108 8.06 -9.34 15.29
CA GLY A 108 7.96 -10.04 16.58
C GLY A 108 8.32 -9.20 17.82
N VAL A 109 8.49 -7.88 17.67
CA VAL A 109 8.75 -6.94 18.78
C VAL A 109 7.58 -5.95 18.95
N PRO A 110 7.27 -5.49 20.18
CA PRO A 110 6.11 -4.61 20.41
C PRO A 110 6.15 -3.27 19.66
N GLY A 111 7.33 -2.78 19.28
CA GLY A 111 7.52 -1.51 18.54
C GLY A 111 7.03 -1.57 17.09
N ILE A 112 6.96 -2.75 16.49
CA ILE A 112 6.67 -2.97 15.07
C ILE A 112 5.29 -3.63 14.91
N LYS A 113 4.42 -3.04 14.08
CA LYS A 113 3.09 -3.60 13.74
C LYS A 113 3.02 -3.79 12.24
N VAL A 114 2.69 -5.01 11.82
CA VAL A 114 2.77 -5.40 10.42
C VAL A 114 1.48 -6.09 9.99
N ILE A 115 0.97 -5.67 8.84
CA ILE A 115 0.02 -6.43 8.02
C ILE A 115 0.73 -6.72 6.70
N ARG A 116 1.02 -7.99 6.44
CA ARG A 116 1.73 -8.45 5.24
C ARG A 116 0.94 -9.56 4.56
N SER A 117 0.74 -9.47 3.25
CA SER A 117 0.17 -10.55 2.44
C SER A 117 1.22 -11.58 2.04
N GLU A 118 0.79 -12.72 1.52
CA GLU A 118 1.62 -13.84 1.10
C GLU A 118 2.58 -13.45 -0.04
N GLN A 119 2.20 -12.44 -0.83
CA GLN A 119 3.02 -11.89 -1.92
C GLN A 119 3.80 -10.64 -1.49
N GLY A 120 3.87 -10.37 -0.19
CA GLY A 120 4.68 -9.31 0.39
C GLY A 120 4.10 -7.90 0.28
N LEU A 121 2.81 -7.73 -0.04
CA LEU A 121 2.17 -6.42 0.11
C LEU A 121 2.11 -6.07 1.59
N LEU A 122 2.56 -4.87 1.94
CA LEU A 122 2.91 -4.53 3.30
C LEU A 122 2.25 -3.22 3.73
N LEU A 123 1.70 -3.23 4.95
CA LEU A 123 1.42 -2.07 5.78
C LEU A 123 2.21 -2.25 7.08
N SER A 124 3.05 -1.28 7.42
CA SER A 124 3.93 -1.33 8.58
C SER A 124 3.87 -0.05 9.41
N LEU A 125 3.87 -0.19 10.73
CA LEU A 125 4.04 0.90 11.69
C LEU A 125 5.25 0.59 12.57
N ASP A 126 6.19 1.52 12.63
CA ASP A 126 7.37 1.47 13.47
C ASP A 126 7.34 2.62 14.47
N ASP A 127 7.09 2.31 15.74
CA ASP A 127 7.01 3.31 16.81
C ASP A 127 8.39 3.89 17.18
N ASP A 128 9.46 3.07 17.06
CA ASP A 128 10.82 3.46 17.42
C ASP A 128 11.44 4.33 16.32
N GLY A 129 11.24 3.96 15.07
CA GLY A 129 11.56 4.76 13.89
C GLY A 129 10.60 5.94 13.68
N ARG A 130 9.41 5.90 14.28
CA ARG A 130 8.31 6.85 14.08
C ARG A 130 7.91 6.93 12.60
N THR A 131 7.68 5.77 11.98
CA THR A 131 7.32 5.67 10.56
C THR A 131 6.05 4.86 10.34
N ILE A 132 5.33 5.20 9.27
CA ILE A 132 4.20 4.43 8.74
C ILE A 132 4.49 4.20 7.27
N SER A 133 4.42 2.96 6.79
CA SER A 133 4.68 2.64 5.39
C SER A 133 3.64 1.70 4.80
N VAL A 134 3.37 1.91 3.51
CA VAL A 134 2.65 1.00 2.62
C VAL A 134 3.55 0.70 1.44
N SER A 135 3.88 -0.57 1.21
CA SER A 135 4.90 -0.96 0.24
C SER A 135 4.59 -2.28 -0.47
N ASP A 136 5.24 -2.48 -1.62
CA ASP A 136 5.39 -3.82 -2.19
C ASP A 136 6.51 -4.60 -1.51
N ASP A 137 6.61 -5.90 -1.81
CA ASP A 137 7.61 -6.80 -1.22
C ASP A 137 9.05 -6.29 -1.35
N SER A 138 9.33 -5.54 -2.42
CA SER A 138 10.68 -5.04 -2.73
C SER A 138 10.97 -3.63 -2.19
N GLY A 139 9.98 -2.93 -1.63
CA GLY A 139 10.06 -1.50 -1.30
C GLY A 139 10.29 -0.58 -2.52
N SER A 140 10.03 -1.07 -3.73
CA SER A 140 10.21 -0.31 -4.98
C SER A 140 9.06 0.66 -5.20
N ASN A 141 7.85 0.24 -4.87
CA ASN A 141 6.67 1.09 -4.72
C ASN A 141 6.43 1.30 -3.22
N LEU A 142 6.36 2.56 -2.79
CA LEU A 142 6.34 2.92 -1.38
C LEU A 142 5.57 4.23 -1.17
N LEU A 143 4.66 4.22 -0.19
CA LEU A 143 4.18 5.40 0.50
C LEU A 143 4.72 5.32 1.93
N LYS A 144 5.45 6.35 2.38
CA LYS A 144 6.05 6.38 3.71
C LYS A 144 5.84 7.73 4.38
N ILE A 145 5.44 7.72 5.64
CA ILE A 145 5.38 8.88 6.51
C ILE A 145 6.51 8.73 7.53
N GLU A 146 7.41 9.71 7.57
CA GLU A 146 8.51 9.80 8.53
C GLU A 146 8.23 10.97 9.47
N VAL A 147 7.75 10.64 10.67
CA VAL A 147 7.21 11.66 11.59
C VAL A 147 8.32 12.52 12.19
N ARG A 148 9.52 11.95 12.42
CA ARG A 148 10.67 12.70 12.98
C ARG A 148 11.15 13.80 12.03
N ASP A 149 11.25 13.47 10.76
CA ASP A 149 11.75 14.38 9.73
C ASP A 149 10.62 15.22 9.11
N GLY A 150 9.36 14.94 9.48
CA GLY A 150 8.19 15.61 8.92
C GLY A 150 8.00 15.36 7.42
N GLN A 151 8.47 14.21 6.92
CA GLN A 151 8.47 13.88 5.50
C GLN A 151 7.36 12.89 5.16
N VAL A 152 6.69 13.12 4.02
CA VAL A 152 5.85 12.11 3.36
C VAL A 152 6.48 11.81 2.00
N LEU A 153 6.90 10.56 1.82
CA LEU A 153 7.51 10.05 0.59
C LEU A 153 6.49 9.22 -0.19
N LEU A 154 6.23 9.60 -1.44
CA LEU A 154 5.52 8.78 -2.41
C LEU A 154 6.49 8.40 -3.54
N LYS A 155 6.76 7.11 -3.68
CA LYS A 155 7.73 6.55 -4.63
C LYS A 155 7.06 5.47 -5.47
N GLY A 156 7.15 5.62 -6.79
CA GLY A 156 6.81 4.57 -7.76
C GLY A 156 8.06 4.14 -8.52
N ARG A 157 8.21 2.84 -8.78
CA ARG A 157 9.38 2.31 -9.50
C ARG A 157 9.49 2.86 -10.93
N ALA A 158 8.35 3.01 -11.61
CA ALA A 158 8.29 3.41 -13.01
C ALA A 158 7.55 4.74 -13.21
N LYS A 159 6.39 4.90 -12.59
CA LYS A 159 5.53 6.08 -12.73
C LYS A 159 4.68 6.23 -11.48
N VAL A 160 4.39 7.47 -11.09
CA VAL A 160 3.31 7.83 -10.17
C VAL A 160 2.30 8.62 -10.98
N VAL A 161 1.04 8.23 -10.92
CA VAL A 161 -0.07 8.87 -11.65
C VAL A 161 -1.05 9.44 -10.64
N VAL A 162 -1.39 10.72 -10.79
CA VAL A 162 -2.42 11.40 -10.00
C VAL A 162 -3.49 11.88 -10.98
N GLU A 163 -4.69 11.32 -10.89
CA GLU A 163 -5.82 11.63 -11.77
C GLU A 163 -7.00 12.10 -10.93
N ALA A 164 -7.50 13.30 -11.21
CA ALA A 164 -8.69 13.86 -10.59
C ALA A 164 -9.26 14.98 -11.49
N PRO A 165 -10.56 15.31 -11.38
CA PRO A 165 -11.13 16.48 -12.06
C PRO A 165 -10.41 17.80 -11.71
N GLN A 166 -9.87 17.90 -10.49
CA GLN A 166 -9.05 19.00 -10.02
C GLN A 166 -7.91 18.45 -9.16
N ILE A 167 -6.67 18.88 -9.42
CA ILE A 167 -5.49 18.50 -8.65
C ILE A 167 -4.90 19.76 -8.02
N GLU A 168 -4.81 19.79 -6.69
CA GLU A 168 -4.16 20.83 -5.92
C GLU A 168 -3.00 20.20 -5.13
N LEU A 169 -1.77 20.56 -5.48
CA LEU A 169 -0.56 19.99 -4.89
C LEU A 169 0.10 20.93 -3.86
N VAL A 170 -0.39 22.17 -3.75
CA VAL A 170 0.01 23.14 -2.72
C VAL A 170 -1.20 24.01 -2.33
N ASP A 171 -1.45 24.14 -1.03
CA ASP A 171 -2.32 25.18 -0.45
C ASP A 171 -1.46 26.08 0.45
N ARG A 172 -1.53 27.40 0.25
CA ARG A 172 -0.75 28.43 0.97
C ARG A 172 0.78 28.22 0.98
N ALA A 173 1.34 27.53 -0.02
CA ALA A 173 2.78 27.46 -0.16
C ALA A 173 3.38 28.86 -0.36
N SER A 174 4.58 29.09 0.17
CA SER A 174 5.30 30.35 -0.01
C SER A 174 5.58 30.67 -1.47
N HIS A 175 5.56 29.65 -2.34
CA HIS A 175 5.73 29.75 -3.78
C HIS A 175 4.73 28.81 -4.49
N PRO A 176 4.15 29.23 -5.63
CA PRO A 176 3.30 28.36 -6.42
C PRO A 176 4.13 27.20 -7.02
N LEU A 177 3.47 26.08 -7.27
CA LEU A 177 4.04 25.05 -8.12
C LEU A 177 4.12 25.57 -9.54
N VAL A 178 5.33 25.67 -10.07
CA VAL A 178 5.55 26.14 -11.44
C VAL A 178 5.34 24.97 -12.39
N PHE A 179 4.29 25.05 -13.22
CA PHE A 179 4.11 24.13 -14.33
C PHE A 179 5.29 24.30 -15.31
N GLY A 180 6.01 23.22 -15.58
CA GLY A 180 7.22 23.25 -16.42
C GLY A 180 6.98 23.87 -17.79
N ASP A 181 5.78 23.64 -18.36
CA ASP A 181 5.42 24.12 -19.69
C ASP A 181 5.13 25.63 -19.72
N GLU A 182 4.51 26.19 -18.68
CA GLU A 182 4.24 27.64 -18.59
C GLU A 182 5.52 28.43 -18.39
N LEU A 183 6.43 27.94 -17.54
CA LEU A 183 7.75 28.57 -17.37
C LEU A 183 8.61 28.43 -18.63
N LEU A 184 8.56 27.28 -19.31
CA LEU A 184 9.24 27.11 -20.58
C LEU A 184 8.71 28.08 -21.62
N SER A 185 7.38 28.21 -21.74
CA SER A 185 6.73 29.19 -22.62
C SER A 185 7.17 30.62 -22.32
N TYR A 186 7.15 31.02 -21.04
CA TYR A 186 7.58 32.36 -20.61
C TYR A 186 9.06 32.62 -20.96
N LEU A 187 9.95 31.69 -20.67
CA LEU A 187 11.37 31.84 -20.98
C LEU A 187 11.63 31.83 -22.49
N SER A 188 10.90 31.03 -23.26
CA SER A 188 10.96 31.06 -24.74
C SER A 188 10.49 32.39 -25.31
N GLN A 189 9.43 33.00 -24.77
CA GLN A 189 8.96 34.33 -25.16
C GLN A 189 10.00 35.42 -24.85
N LEU A 190 10.65 35.35 -23.69
CA LEU A 190 11.75 36.27 -23.34
C LEU A 190 12.92 36.14 -24.31
N VAL A 191 13.35 34.92 -24.62
CA VAL A 191 14.43 34.68 -25.59
C VAL A 191 14.05 35.16 -26.99
N ALA A 192 12.83 34.91 -27.45
CA ALA A 192 12.36 35.39 -28.75
C ALA A 192 12.29 36.92 -28.81
N THR A 193 11.83 37.57 -27.74
CA THR A 193 11.80 39.04 -27.63
C THR A 193 13.22 39.61 -27.66
N TYR A 194 14.16 38.99 -26.96
CA TYR A 194 15.57 39.36 -27.01
C TYR A 194 16.23 39.04 -28.37
N GLN A 195 15.86 37.99 -29.07
CA GLN A 195 16.45 37.72 -30.38
C GLN A 195 15.87 38.63 -31.47
N GLY A 196 14.61 39.06 -31.32
CA GLY A 196 13.93 39.96 -32.24
C GLY A 196 14.12 41.45 -31.95
N HIS A 197 14.70 41.84 -30.80
CA HIS A 197 14.93 43.24 -30.51
C HIS A 197 16.02 43.83 -31.42
N THR A 198 15.79 45.07 -31.85
CA THR A 198 16.75 45.85 -32.65
C THR A 198 16.92 47.21 -32.01
N HIS A 199 18.14 47.74 -31.96
CA HIS A 199 18.37 49.14 -31.60
C HIS A 199 18.11 50.03 -32.82
N PRO A 200 17.44 51.19 -32.67
CA PRO A 200 17.42 52.22 -33.72
C PRO A 200 18.86 52.64 -34.04
N GLY A 201 19.26 52.53 -35.30
CA GLY A 201 20.54 53.09 -35.75
C GLY A 201 20.41 54.60 -35.87
N GLU A 202 21.01 55.36 -34.96
CA GLU A 202 21.16 56.81 -35.16
C GLU A 202 22.43 57.09 -35.95
N MET A 203 22.33 57.97 -36.95
CA MET A 203 23.51 58.57 -37.57
C MET A 203 24.10 59.58 -36.58
N ALA A 204 25.42 59.55 -36.36
CA ALA A 204 26.09 60.61 -35.62
C ALA A 204 25.86 61.95 -36.37
N ALA A 205 25.31 62.94 -35.67
CA ALA A 205 24.92 64.23 -36.24
C ALA A 205 23.93 64.16 -37.43
N GLY A 206 23.17 63.06 -37.59
CA GLY A 206 22.18 62.90 -38.67
C GLY A 206 22.75 62.61 -40.06
N VAL A 207 24.08 62.54 -40.21
CA VAL A 207 24.77 62.36 -41.51
C VAL A 207 25.99 61.43 -41.47
N LEU A 208 26.54 61.10 -40.30
CA LEU A 208 27.69 60.20 -40.17
C LEU A 208 27.25 58.79 -39.78
N PRO A 209 27.55 57.75 -40.58
CA PRO A 209 27.23 56.38 -40.21
C PRO A 209 28.09 55.96 -39.01
N VAL A 210 27.45 55.60 -37.89
CA VAL A 210 28.13 54.88 -36.81
C VAL A 210 28.09 53.39 -37.13
N THR A 211 29.21 52.71 -36.95
CA THR A 211 29.26 51.25 -37.14
C THR A 211 28.33 50.60 -36.11
N PRO A 212 27.30 49.83 -36.52
CA PRO A 212 26.45 49.12 -35.58
C PRO A 212 27.30 48.19 -34.71
N ALA A 213 26.98 48.10 -33.41
CA ALA A 213 27.61 47.12 -32.54
C ALA A 213 27.44 45.71 -33.13
N PRO A 214 28.47 44.85 -33.08
CA PRO A 214 28.37 43.48 -33.58
C PRO A 214 27.20 42.76 -32.87
N PRO A 215 26.41 41.94 -33.60
CA PRO A 215 25.27 41.24 -33.02
C PRO A 215 25.71 40.41 -31.82
N VAL A 216 24.98 40.55 -30.70
CA VAL A 216 25.18 39.66 -29.55
C VAL A 216 24.80 38.24 -29.98
N PRO A 217 25.59 37.21 -29.62
CA PRO A 217 25.23 35.82 -29.90
C PRO A 217 23.81 35.50 -29.41
N PRO A 218 23.01 34.75 -30.19
CA PRO A 218 21.65 34.42 -29.78
C PRO A 218 21.67 33.66 -28.46
N LEU A 219 20.83 34.08 -27.52
CA LEU A 219 20.63 33.33 -26.27
C LEU A 219 20.12 31.94 -26.61
N PRO A 220 20.67 30.87 -26.00
CA PRO A 220 20.17 29.53 -26.22
C PRO A 220 18.72 29.44 -25.73
N THR A 221 17.87 28.75 -26.49
CA THR A 221 16.52 28.44 -26.01
C THR A 221 16.62 27.61 -24.73
N PRO A 222 15.81 27.91 -23.70
CA PRO A 222 15.81 27.12 -22.48
C PRO A 222 15.48 25.67 -22.84
N THR A 223 16.32 24.72 -22.42
CA THR A 223 16.04 23.31 -22.59
C THR A 223 15.24 22.79 -21.40
N PRO A 224 14.35 21.79 -21.58
CA PRO A 224 13.55 21.22 -20.50
C PRO A 224 14.36 20.71 -19.31
N SER A 225 15.66 20.46 -19.49
CA SER A 225 16.59 19.99 -18.47
C SER A 225 16.88 21.00 -17.35
N LEU A 226 16.56 22.29 -17.53
CA LEU A 226 16.85 23.37 -16.57
C LEU A 226 15.63 23.81 -15.74
N LEU A 227 14.45 23.28 -16.06
CA LEU A 227 13.20 23.54 -15.33
C LEU A 227 12.88 22.34 -14.46
N SER A 228 12.29 22.60 -13.29
CA SER A 228 12.08 21.63 -12.21
C SER A 228 11.81 20.20 -12.73
N MET A 229 12.82 19.33 -12.61
CA MET A 229 12.72 17.90 -12.93
C MET A 229 11.70 17.16 -12.05
N LYS A 230 11.07 17.83 -11.06
CA LYS A 230 10.19 17.22 -10.05
C LYS A 230 8.72 17.16 -10.45
N VAL A 231 8.27 17.90 -11.46
CA VAL A 231 6.88 17.77 -11.95
C VAL A 231 6.88 17.86 -13.46
N LYS A 232 6.84 16.71 -14.13
CA LYS A 232 6.41 16.61 -15.52
C LYS A 232 4.89 16.42 -15.52
N SER A 233 4.14 17.48 -15.77
CA SER A 233 2.81 17.33 -16.36
C SER A 233 3.02 16.89 -17.81
N GLY A 234 2.28 15.87 -18.25
CA GLY A 234 2.25 15.45 -19.65
C GLY A 234 1.06 16.07 -20.38
#